data_AF-S7Q3W6-F1
#
_entry.id   AF-S7Q3W6-F1
#
_cell.length_a   1.000
_cell.length_b   1.000
_cell.length_c   1.000
_cell.angle_alpha   90.00
_cell.angle_beta   90.00
_cell.angle_gamma   90.00
#
_symmetry.space_group_name_H-M   'P 1'
#
loop_
_entity.id
_entity.type
_entity.pdbx_description
1 polymer ?
#
loop_
_entity_poly.entity_id
_entity_poly.type
_entity_poly.pdbx_seq_one_letter_code
_entity_poly.pdbx_strand_id
1 'polypeptide(L)' 'MRVSLLHTDSTWLLLRRIRAESGTRGLFIGFLPKIIKAAPSCAIMVSTYELGKCFFQRLNLEQPLSQ' A
#
# COMPACT_ATOMS: atom_id res chain seq x y z
N MET A 1 20.08 19.09 15.06
CA MET A 1 19.89 18.33 13.81
C MET A 1 20.05 19.28 12.64
N ARG A 2 21.23 19.30 12.00
CA ARG A 2 21.53 20.19 10.86
C ARG A 2 21.77 19.29 9.65
N VAL A 3 20.79 19.21 8.76
CA VAL A 3 20.94 18.49 7.49
C VAL A 3 21.74 19.41 6.56
N SER A 4 23.02 19.12 6.43
CA SER A 4 23.93 19.83 5.53
C SER A 4 23.55 19.54 4.07
N LEU A 5 23.19 20.61 3.34
CA LEU A 5 23.03 20.66 1.90
C LEU A 5 24.39 20.53 1.19
N LEU A 6 25.02 19.36 1.17
CA LEU A 6 26.30 19.15 0.49
C LEU A 6 26.16 18.09 -0.61
N HIS A 7 26.14 18.60 -1.85
CA HIS A 7 26.84 18.06 -3.02
C HIS A 7 26.24 16.83 -3.75
N THR A 8 25.85 17.07 -5.00
CA THR A 8 25.32 16.11 -5.99
C THR A 8 26.43 15.20 -6.53
N ASP A 9 26.83 14.18 -5.78
CA ASP A 9 27.58 13.04 -6.33
C ASP A 9 26.68 11.81 -6.29
N SER A 10 26.25 11.37 -7.47
CA SER A 10 25.53 10.13 -7.79
C SER A 10 24.60 9.61 -6.68
N THR A 11 23.28 9.76 -6.85
CA THR A 11 22.20 9.30 -5.95
C THR A 11 22.46 7.92 -5.32
N TRP A 12 23.18 7.07 -6.05
CA TRP A 12 23.65 5.76 -5.64
C TRP A 12 24.57 5.76 -4.40
N LEU A 13 25.57 6.66 -4.33
CA LEU A 13 26.49 6.76 -3.19
C LEU A 13 25.78 7.23 -1.92
N LEU A 14 24.84 8.18 -2.07
CA LEU A 14 23.99 8.64 -0.99
C LEU A 14 23.12 7.49 -0.45
N LEU A 15 22.52 6.72 -1.36
CA LEU A 15 21.72 5.54 -1.00
C LEU A 15 22.56 4.48 -0.28
N ARG A 16 23.82 4.27 -0.70
CA ARG A 16 24.75 3.33 -0.04
C ARG A 16 25.14 3.79 1.36
N ARG A 17 25.38 5.09 1.57
CA ARG A 17 25.68 5.68 2.89
C ARG A 17 24.50 5.55 3.83
N ILE A 18 23.29 5.93 3.39
CA ILE A 18 22.07 5.81 4.19
C ILE A 18 21.78 4.35 4.56
N ARG A 19 22.02 3.41 3.64
CA ARG A 19 21.91 1.97 3.91
C ARG A 19 22.93 1.48 4.93
N ALA A 20 24.13 2.05 4.98
CA ALA A 20 25.16 1.72 5.96
C ALA A 20 24.87 2.31 7.35
N GLU A 21 24.33 3.54 7.42
CA GLU A 21 24.00 4.20 8.70
C GLU A 21 22.67 3.74 9.31
N SER A 22 21.62 3.54 8.51
CA SER A 22 20.27 3.21 8.98
C SER A 22 19.89 1.74 8.74
N GLY A 23 20.80 0.94 8.19
CA GLY A 23 20.57 -0.45 7.83
C GLY A 23 19.51 -0.63 6.74
N THR A 24 19.21 -1.89 6.41
CA THR A 24 18.10 -2.26 5.52
C THR A 24 16.75 -1.80 6.07
N ARG A 25 16.61 -1.77 7.41
CA ARG A 25 15.41 -1.27 8.11
C ARG A 25 15.10 0.19 7.77
N GLY A 26 16.09 1.08 7.69
CA GLY A 26 15.88 2.48 7.31
C GLY A 26 15.28 2.65 5.91
N LEU A 27 15.65 1.77 4.97
CA LEU A 27 15.10 1.78 3.61
C LEU A 27 13.64 1.29 3.58
N PHE A 28 13.30 0.30 4.41
CA PHE A 28 11.94 -0.24 4.49
C PHE A 28 11.01 0.55 5.41
N ILE A 29 11.53 1.35 6.36
CA ILE A 29 10.75 2.26 7.21
C ILE A 29 10.04 3.35 6.38
N GLY A 30 10.51 3.69 5.18
CA GLY A 30 9.80 4.62 4.28
C GLY A 30 8.71 3.94 3.43
N PHE A 31 8.89 2.66 3.10
CA PHE A 31 7.97 1.90 2.26
C PHE A 31 6.81 1.29 3.06
N LEU A 32 7.10 0.80 4.26
CA LEU A 32 6.11 0.25 5.19
C LEU A 32 4.94 1.21 5.50
N PRO A 33 5.14 2.49 5.87
CA PRO A 33 4.05 3.43 6.09
C PRO A 33 3.27 3.73 4.82
N LYS A 34 3.88 3.62 3.63
CA LYS A 34 3.17 3.76 2.34
C LYS A 34 2.21 2.60 2.11
N ILE A 35 2.63 1.37 2.39
CA ILE A 35 1.78 0.18 2.31
C ILE A 35 0.67 0.24 3.37
N ILE A 36 1.00 0.56 4.62
CA ILE A 36 0.01 0.63 5.72
C ILE A 36 -1.12 1.61 5.36
N LYS A 37 -0.79 2.72 4.69
CA LYS A 37 -1.76 3.70 4.20
C LYS A 37 -2.54 3.25 2.97
N ALA A 38 -1.94 2.46 2.09
CA ALA A 38 -2.58 1.95 0.87
C ALA A 38 -3.51 0.75 1.14
N ALA A 39 -3.21 -0.01 2.20
CA ALA A 39 -3.99 -1.16 2.65
C ALA A 39 -5.50 -0.89 2.80
N PRO A 40 -5.97 0.21 3.45
CA PRO A 40 -7.39 0.49 3.58
C PRO A 40 -8.09 0.68 2.23
N SER A 41 -7.47 1.38 1.26
CA SER A 41 -8.07 1.54 -0.07
C SER A 41 -8.19 0.22 -0.82
N CYS A 42 -7.15 -0.62 -0.79
CA CYS A 42 -7.20 -1.97 -1.38
C CYS A 42 -8.25 -2.85 -0.69
N ALA A 43 -8.32 -2.81 0.64
CA ALA A 43 -9.28 -3.58 1.41
C ALA A 43 -10.73 -3.16 1.08
N ILE A 44 -11.00 -1.85 0.98
CA ILE A 44 -12.32 -1.33 0.61
C ILE A 44 -12.68 -1.74 -0.81
N MET A 45 -11.75 -1.65 -1.77
CA MET A 45 -12.00 -2.02 -3.16
C MET A 45 -12.36 -3.51 -3.30
N VAL A 46 -11.60 -4.40 -2.66
CA VAL A 46 -11.88 -5.84 -2.65
C VAL A 46 -13.20 -6.13 -1.92
N SER A 47 -13.41 -5.54 -0.75
CA SER A 47 -14.63 -5.72 0.04
C SER A 47 -15.87 -5.26 -0.72
N THR A 48 -15.81 -4.11 -1.39
CA THR A 48 -16.91 -3.58 -2.23
C THR A 48 -17.24 -4.53 -3.36
N TYR A 49 -16.24 -5.17 -3.95
CA TYR A 49 -16.44 -6.11 -5.05
C TYR A 49 -17.09 -7.42 -4.59
N GLU A 50 -16.66 -7.97 -3.45
CA GLU A 50 -17.28 -9.16 -2.85
C GLU A 50 -18.71 -8.86 -2.36
N LEU A 51 -18.92 -7.72 -1.72
CA LEU A 51 -20.25 -7.26 -1.29
C LEU A 51 -21.18 -7.02 -2.48
N GLY A 52 -20.70 -6.38 -3.54
CA GLY A 52 -21.49 -6.15 -4.75
C GLY A 52 -21.90 -7.45 -5.45
N LYS A 53 -20.99 -8.43 -5.52
CA LYS A 53 -21.32 -9.77 -6.05
C LYS A 53 -22.33 -10.50 -5.18
N CYS A 54 -22.15 -10.47 -3.86
CA CYS A 54 -23.07 -11.11 -2.92
C CYS A 54 -24.46 -10.44 -2.96
N PHE A 55 -24.51 -9.11 -3.08
CA PHE A 55 -25.75 -8.35 -3.21
C PHE A 55 -26.50 -8.68 -4.51
N PHE A 56 -25.80 -8.71 -5.65
CA PHE A 56 -26.42 -9.09 -6.94
C PHE A 56 -26.85 -10.56 -6.96
N GLN A 57 -26.05 -11.47 -6.39
CA GLN A 57 -26.44 -12.87 -6.23
C GLN A 57 -27.64 -13.04 -5.31
N ARG A 58 -27.75 -12.26 -4.22
CA ARG A 58 -28.91 -12.30 -3.32
C ARG A 58 -30.16 -11.79 -4.01
N LEU A 59 -30.09 -10.67 -4.72
CA LEU A 59 -31.24 -10.17 -5.49
C LEU A 59 -31.68 -11.13 -6.61
N ASN A 60 -30.74 -11.82 -7.27
CA ASN A 60 -31.06 -12.80 -8.30
C ASN A 60 -31.54 -14.15 -7.73
N LEU A 61 -31.16 -14.50 -6.50
CA LEU A 61 -31.65 -15.69 -5.77
C LEU A 61 -33.00 -15.45 -5.08
N GLU A 62 -33.38 -14.20 -4.82
CA GLU A 62 -34.75 -13.83 -4.43
C GLU A 62 -35.71 -13.74 -5.63
N GLN A 63 -35.26 -14.11 -6.83
CA GLN A 63 -36.14 -14.65 -7.87
C GLN A 63 -36.04 -16.19 -7.90
N PRO A 64 -36.64 -16.92 -6.94
CA PRO A 64 -37.04 -18.28 -7.24
C PRO A 64 -38.00 -18.20 -8.44
N LEU A 65 -37.65 -18.90 -9.51
CA LEU A 65 -38.63 -19.37 -10.47
C LEU A 65 -39.69 -20.19 -9.74
N SER A 66 -40.75 -19.54 -9.25
CA SER A 66 -42.11 -20.07 -9.18
C SER A 66 -43.11 -19.02 -8.72
N GLN A 67 -43.97 -18.67 -9.67
CA GLN A 67 -45.42 -18.45 -9.53
C GLN A 67 -45.92 -17.08 -9.10
#